data_AF-B3NYB0-F1
#
_entry.id   AF-B3NYB0-F1
#
_cell.length_a   1.000
_cell.length_b   1.000
_cell.length_c   1.000
_cell.angle_alpha   90.00
_cell.angle_beta   90.00
_cell.angle_gamma   90.00
#
_symmetry.space_group_name_H-M   'P 1'
#
loop_
_entity.id
_entity.type
_entity.pdbx_description
1 polymer ?
#
loop_
_entity_poly.entity_id
_entity_poly.type
_entity_poly.pdbx_seq_one_letter_code
_entity_poly.pdbx_strand_id
1 'polypeptide(L)'
;MLVANKLPKTKNQEESLQDKKPTVMAKPNAKGKVKEKAKGKVKGKGKGMAKAKATGKAKGNGKDKDKDKYIIRDSDASTPLALERGSGDGPHQVAQPSLVALHFMNISLRHSDVQLLQSAHEGVNERLMAFYYAYLQHRRYRSEPDLYFLNPALAARVRHMDLRQLWAMVRDRRLTEKQFVLVPLCNHPRSNGHWSLLLISRPDSKFYHYDSLDNCHSPLAVSVSETLRAPLAAWKFALVTGRCLQQQRQPAGKEGSSRDPASGIHLMCMTDHVADYVTRCGYATSSLLIAVDQIAAMRTHLLELILSLGGNLPSKRGH
;
A
#
# COMPACT_ATOMS: atom_id res chain seq x y z
N MET A 1 -52.59 -24.46 -54.31
CA MET A 1 -51.49 -25.38 -54.68
C MET A 1 -50.27 -24.92 -53.89
N LEU A 2 -49.61 -25.76 -53.08
CA LEU A 2 -48.71 -26.88 -53.46
C LEU A 2 -47.51 -26.35 -54.28
N VAL A 3 -46.24 -26.66 -53.97
CA VAL A 3 -45.69 -27.65 -52.99
C VAL A 3 -44.29 -27.25 -52.49
N ALA A 4 -43.81 -27.85 -51.40
CA ALA A 4 -42.46 -27.64 -50.84
C ALA A 4 -41.43 -28.70 -51.28
N ASN A 5 -40.14 -28.35 -51.34
CA ASN A 5 -38.98 -29.24 -51.53
C ASN A 5 -37.67 -28.48 -51.16
N LYS A 6 -36.55 -29.08 -50.74
CA LYS A 6 -36.28 -30.34 -50.00
C LYS A 6 -34.79 -30.36 -49.58
N LEU A 7 -34.44 -30.99 -48.45
CA LEU A 7 -33.08 -31.52 -48.20
C LEU A 7 -33.01 -33.00 -48.63
N PRO A 8 -31.83 -33.50 -49.04
CA PRO A 8 -31.03 -34.45 -48.24
C PRO A 8 -29.55 -33.97 -48.05
N LYS A 9 -28.75 -34.37 -47.04
CA LYS A 9 -28.18 -35.71 -46.64
C LYS A 9 -27.30 -36.34 -47.75
N THR A 10 -26.21 -37.08 -47.56
CA THR A 10 -25.47 -37.75 -46.43
C THR A 10 -23.94 -37.65 -46.68
N LYS A 11 -22.94 -38.10 -45.88
CA LYS A 11 -22.77 -38.83 -44.58
C LYS A 11 -21.56 -38.10 -43.84
N ASN A 12 -20.70 -38.53 -42.88
CA ASN A 12 -20.15 -39.75 -42.22
C ASN A 12 -19.17 -40.64 -43.04
N GLN A 13 -18.13 -41.30 -42.51
CA GLN A 13 -17.65 -41.59 -41.12
C GLN A 13 -16.13 -41.93 -41.13
N GLU A 14 -15.47 -41.95 -39.96
CA GLU A 14 -14.42 -42.89 -39.43
C GLU A 14 -13.38 -43.58 -40.37
N GLU A 15 -12.15 -44.02 -40.03
CA GLU A 15 -11.25 -44.17 -38.85
C GLU A 15 -9.83 -44.49 -39.46
N SER A 16 -8.64 -44.67 -38.84
CA SER A 16 -7.95 -44.47 -37.55
C SER A 16 -6.49 -45.02 -37.70
N LEU A 17 -5.66 -44.95 -36.65
CA LEU A 17 -4.48 -45.80 -36.32
C LEU A 17 -3.17 -45.87 -37.17
N GLN A 18 -2.16 -45.15 -36.66
CA GLN A 18 -0.82 -45.64 -36.20
C GLN A 18 0.43 -45.89 -37.10
N ASP A 19 1.55 -45.35 -36.58
CA ASP A 19 2.96 -45.78 -36.57
C ASP A 19 3.79 -46.09 -37.84
N LYS A 20 4.88 -45.32 -38.01
CA LYS A 20 6.28 -45.80 -37.84
C LYS A 20 7.32 -44.65 -37.75
N LYS A 21 8.42 -44.92 -37.03
CA LYS A 21 9.64 -44.08 -36.97
C LYS A 21 10.54 -44.33 -38.20
N PRO A 22 11.55 -43.47 -38.44
CA PRO A 22 12.93 -43.96 -38.22
C PRO A 22 13.79 -43.05 -37.30
N THR A 23 15.05 -43.43 -37.09
CA THR A 23 15.87 -43.03 -35.93
C THR A 23 17.35 -42.77 -36.32
N VAL A 24 17.92 -41.66 -35.83
CA VAL A 24 19.36 -41.35 -35.58
C VAL A 24 20.43 -41.79 -36.60
N MET A 25 21.17 -40.80 -37.12
CA MET A 25 22.65 -40.74 -37.24
C MET A 25 23.08 -39.25 -37.21
N ALA A 26 24.31 -38.82 -36.95
CA ALA A 26 25.41 -39.25 -36.07
C ALA A 26 26.43 -38.06 -36.01
N LYS A 27 27.33 -37.99 -35.01
CA LYS A 27 28.36 -36.92 -34.93
C LYS A 27 29.63 -37.27 -35.72
N PRO A 28 30.44 -36.25 -36.05
CA PRO A 28 31.88 -36.34 -35.73
C PRO A 28 32.35 -35.25 -34.75
N ASN A 29 33.60 -35.36 -34.28
CA ASN A 29 34.11 -34.61 -33.14
C ASN A 29 35.64 -34.34 -33.28
N ALA A 30 36.06 -33.07 -33.28
CA ALA A 30 37.48 -32.64 -33.19
C ALA A 30 37.53 -31.20 -32.63
N LYS A 31 38.12 -30.93 -31.45
CA LYS A 31 39.54 -30.96 -31.04
C LYS A 31 40.38 -29.78 -31.59
N GLY A 32 40.68 -28.81 -30.71
CA GLY A 32 41.73 -27.79 -30.89
C GLY A 32 42.16 -27.20 -29.54
N LYS A 33 43.44 -27.33 -29.16
CA LYS A 33 44.04 -26.82 -27.90
C LYS A 33 45.29 -25.98 -28.20
N VAL A 34 45.37 -24.76 -27.67
CA VAL A 34 46.61 -24.03 -27.27
C VAL A 34 46.15 -23.10 -26.11
N LYS A 35 46.61 -23.21 -24.85
CA LYS A 35 47.88 -22.73 -24.23
C LYS A 35 48.12 -21.21 -24.36
N GLU A 36 48.75 -20.48 -23.44
CA GLU A 36 49.04 -20.61 -21.98
C GLU A 36 49.70 -19.28 -21.49
N LYS A 37 49.76 -19.04 -20.16
CA LYS A 37 50.65 -18.07 -19.45
C LYS A 37 50.37 -16.55 -19.56
N ALA A 38 50.83 -15.69 -18.64
CA ALA A 38 51.09 -15.82 -17.19
C ALA A 38 51.42 -14.47 -16.50
N LYS A 39 51.26 -14.42 -15.16
CA LYS A 39 51.95 -13.55 -14.16
C LYS A 39 51.75 -12.01 -14.17
N GLY A 40 51.29 -11.49 -13.03
CA GLY A 40 51.56 -10.13 -12.53
C GLY A 40 51.35 -10.07 -11.01
N LYS A 41 52.37 -9.72 -10.20
CA LYS A 41 52.34 -9.89 -8.72
C LYS A 41 53.26 -8.92 -7.97
N VAL A 42 52.68 -7.96 -7.22
CA VAL A 42 53.40 -6.95 -6.38
C VAL A 42 52.93 -7.05 -4.89
N LYS A 43 53.56 -6.33 -3.93
CA LYS A 43 53.95 -6.94 -2.62
C LYS A 43 54.08 -5.98 -1.39
N GLY A 44 53.01 -5.41 -0.82
CA GLY A 44 53.05 -4.61 0.44
C GLY A 44 51.75 -4.72 1.26
N LYS A 45 51.71 -5.08 2.56
CA LYS A 45 52.42 -4.62 3.79
C LYS A 45 51.95 -3.23 4.26
N GLY A 46 51.56 -3.00 5.52
CA GLY A 46 51.35 -3.86 6.72
C GLY A 46 50.45 -3.08 7.71
N LYS A 47 50.39 -3.23 9.04
CA LYS A 47 50.89 -4.13 10.11
C LYS A 47 50.39 -3.47 11.44
N GLY A 48 50.20 -4.20 12.55
CA GLY A 48 49.76 -3.64 13.85
C GLY A 48 48.28 -3.92 14.13
N MET A 49 47.83 -4.78 15.05
CA MET A 49 48.23 -5.14 16.42
C MET A 49 48.07 -4.05 17.48
N ALA A 50 46.97 -4.13 18.22
CA ALA A 50 46.93 -3.85 19.66
C ALA A 50 45.90 -4.79 20.33
N LYS A 51 46.26 -5.38 21.48
CA LYS A 51 45.31 -6.03 22.41
C LYS A 51 45.22 -5.13 23.65
N ALA A 52 44.04 -5.01 24.24
CA ALA A 52 43.90 -4.58 25.62
C ALA A 52 42.94 -5.53 26.36
N LYS A 53 43.39 -6.05 27.51
CA LYS A 53 42.57 -6.77 28.50
C LYS A 53 42.73 -6.04 29.83
N ALA A 54 41.62 -5.65 30.43
CA ALA A 54 41.44 -5.55 31.88
C ALA A 54 39.98 -5.93 32.16
N THR A 55 39.56 -6.78 33.10
CA THR A 55 40.09 -7.24 34.40
C THR A 55 40.06 -6.19 35.52
N GLY A 56 38.86 -6.00 36.08
CA GLY A 56 38.61 -5.44 37.42
C GLY A 56 37.55 -6.30 38.11
N LYS A 57 37.67 -6.52 39.43
CA LYS A 57 36.84 -7.45 40.22
C LYS A 57 36.38 -6.76 41.51
N ALA A 58 35.45 -7.42 42.22
CA ALA A 58 35.00 -7.12 43.60
C ALA A 58 33.97 -5.98 43.78
N LYS A 59 33.18 -5.93 44.87
CA LYS A 59 32.43 -6.95 45.68
C LYS A 59 31.68 -6.17 46.78
N GLY A 60 30.52 -6.64 47.25
CA GLY A 60 29.72 -5.96 48.29
C GLY A 60 28.30 -5.68 47.76
N ASN A 61 27.24 -6.42 48.08
CA ASN A 61 26.83 -7.22 49.25
C ASN A 61 26.27 -6.39 50.42
N GLY A 62 24.95 -6.25 50.42
CA GLY A 62 24.12 -5.73 51.52
C GLY A 62 22.69 -6.24 51.35
N LYS A 63 22.04 -6.64 52.45
CA LYS A 63 20.63 -7.03 52.50
C LYS A 63 19.89 -6.03 53.38
N ASP A 64 18.64 -5.72 53.03
CA ASP A 64 17.42 -5.87 53.85
C ASP A 64 16.22 -5.44 52.96
N LYS A 65 14.98 -5.96 53.06
CA LYS A 65 14.13 -6.46 54.17
C LYS A 65 13.42 -5.39 54.99
N ASP A 66 12.34 -4.84 54.42
CA ASP A 66 10.96 -4.95 54.91
C ASP A 66 10.01 -4.60 53.72
N LYS A 67 8.78 -5.09 53.54
CA LYS A 67 7.62 -5.43 54.41
C LYS A 67 6.76 -4.23 54.84
N ASP A 68 5.76 -3.91 54.03
CA ASP A 68 4.34 -3.76 54.40
C ASP A 68 3.51 -3.37 53.14
N LYS A 69 2.17 -3.20 53.20
CA LYS A 69 1.11 -4.19 53.44
C LYS A 69 -0.24 -3.53 53.11
N TYR A 70 -1.08 -4.15 52.28
CA TYR A 70 -2.46 -3.67 51.96
C TYR A 70 -2.49 -2.28 51.27
N ILE A 71 -3.58 -1.78 50.66
CA ILE A 71 -5.03 -2.01 50.83
C ILE A 71 -5.73 -2.35 49.50
N ILE A 72 -6.82 -3.13 49.59
CA ILE A 72 -7.78 -3.42 48.51
C ILE A 72 -8.84 -2.33 48.45
N ARG A 73 -9.22 -1.89 47.24
CA ARG A 73 -10.55 -1.30 46.98
C ARG A 73 -11.07 -1.70 45.60
N ASP A 74 -12.13 -2.49 45.60
CA ASP A 74 -13.02 -2.65 44.46
C ASP A 74 -13.99 -1.45 44.38
N SER A 75 -14.44 -1.12 43.17
CA SER A 75 -15.65 -0.32 42.94
C SER A 75 -16.12 -0.48 41.50
N ASP A 76 -17.24 -1.18 41.29
CA ASP A 76 -17.90 -1.27 39.99
C ASP A 76 -18.45 0.10 39.53
N ALA A 77 -18.25 0.42 38.26
CA ALA A 77 -18.99 1.46 37.55
C ALA A 77 -19.06 1.13 36.06
N SER A 78 -20.22 0.68 35.59
CA SER A 78 -20.49 0.38 34.18
C SER A 78 -21.07 1.60 33.45
N THR A 79 -20.38 2.06 32.40
CA THR A 79 -20.78 3.23 31.59
C THR A 79 -20.51 2.93 30.10
N PRO A 80 -21.44 3.23 29.17
CA PRO A 80 -21.41 2.65 27.82
C PRO A 80 -20.41 3.30 26.86
N LEU A 81 -20.13 2.58 25.76
CA LEU A 81 -19.21 2.97 24.68
C LEU A 81 -19.62 4.30 24.03
N ALA A 82 -18.83 5.35 24.25
CA ALA A 82 -18.97 6.61 23.55
C ALA A 82 -18.47 6.51 22.09
N LEU A 83 -19.16 7.19 21.17
CA LEU A 83 -18.87 7.15 19.73
C LEU A 83 -17.74 8.14 19.38
N GLU A 84 -16.51 7.64 19.25
CA GLU A 84 -15.30 8.37 18.85
C GLU A 84 -15.47 9.11 17.49
N ARG A 85 -15.97 10.35 17.53
CA ARG A 85 -15.87 11.31 16.44
C ARG A 85 -14.49 11.97 16.44
N GLY A 86 -13.57 11.46 15.63
CA GLY A 86 -12.24 12.06 15.45
C GLY A 86 -12.31 13.46 14.84
N SER A 87 -12.32 14.51 15.67
CA SER A 87 -12.14 15.91 15.26
C SER A 87 -10.74 16.38 15.64
N GLY A 88 -9.79 16.21 14.71
CA GLY A 88 -8.38 16.53 14.90
C GLY A 88 -8.05 18.03 14.78
N ASP A 89 -8.77 18.88 15.50
CA ASP A 89 -8.60 20.33 15.51
C ASP A 89 -7.91 20.76 16.81
N GLY A 90 -6.64 21.18 16.70
CA GLY A 90 -5.86 21.67 17.85
C GLY A 90 -6.25 23.10 18.26
N PRO A 91 -5.84 23.57 19.45
CA PRO A 91 -6.18 24.91 19.92
C PRO A 91 -5.56 26.00 19.03
N HIS A 92 -6.24 27.16 18.98
CA HIS A 92 -5.90 28.37 18.21
C HIS A 92 -6.14 28.35 16.70
N GLN A 93 -7.41 28.13 16.32
CA GLN A 93 -8.03 28.96 15.28
C GLN A 93 -9.51 29.20 15.62
N VAL A 94 -10.00 30.43 15.45
CA VAL A 94 -11.41 30.76 15.69
C VAL A 94 -12.26 30.06 14.64
N ALA A 95 -13.13 29.15 15.07
CA ALA A 95 -13.85 28.23 14.21
C ALA A 95 -14.95 28.93 13.39
N GLN A 96 -14.56 29.57 12.28
CA GLN A 96 -15.47 29.84 11.17
C GLN A 96 -16.13 28.53 10.74
N PRO A 97 -17.47 28.47 10.56
CA PRO A 97 -18.18 27.25 10.21
C PRO A 97 -17.83 26.82 8.77
N SER A 98 -16.72 26.09 8.62
CA SER A 98 -16.19 25.65 7.34
C SER A 98 -17.21 24.74 6.63
N LEU A 99 -17.86 25.31 5.61
CA LEU A 99 -18.99 24.75 4.87
C LEU A 99 -18.71 23.33 4.40
N VAL A 100 -19.73 22.46 4.47
CA VAL A 100 -19.63 21.08 3.96
C VAL A 100 -19.80 21.10 2.45
N ALA A 101 -18.80 20.58 1.74
CA ALA A 101 -18.82 20.41 0.29
C ALA A 101 -19.59 19.14 -0.11
N LEU A 102 -19.34 18.02 0.58
CA LEU A 102 -19.96 16.72 0.26
C LEU A 102 -20.12 15.86 1.51
N HIS A 103 -21.31 15.29 1.70
CA HIS A 103 -21.51 14.12 2.57
C HIS A 103 -21.48 12.85 1.72
N PHE A 104 -20.54 11.95 2.00
CA PHE A 104 -20.45 10.65 1.34
C PHE A 104 -20.31 9.55 2.40
N MET A 105 -21.36 8.75 2.57
CA MET A 105 -21.47 7.75 3.65
C MET A 105 -21.23 8.42 5.02
N ASN A 106 -20.25 7.96 5.81
CA ASN A 106 -19.86 8.54 7.09
C ASN A 106 -18.77 9.63 6.99
N ILE A 107 -18.41 10.07 5.77
CA ILE A 107 -17.34 11.03 5.50
C ILE A 107 -17.95 12.36 5.06
N SER A 108 -17.48 13.47 5.62
CA SER A 108 -17.98 14.82 5.33
C SER A 108 -16.82 15.71 4.88
N LEU A 109 -16.65 15.90 3.56
CA LEU A 109 -15.65 16.82 3.01
C LEU A 109 -16.09 18.25 3.25
N ARG A 110 -15.20 19.09 3.76
CA ARG A 110 -15.40 20.55 3.88
C ARG A 110 -14.86 21.28 2.65
N HIS A 111 -15.30 22.52 2.44
CA HIS A 111 -14.74 23.42 1.42
C HIS A 111 -13.21 23.54 1.54
N SER A 112 -12.68 23.54 2.77
CA SER A 112 -11.23 23.53 3.03
C SER A 112 -10.52 22.26 2.56
N ASP A 113 -11.19 21.11 2.55
CA ASP A 113 -10.63 19.86 2.00
C ASP A 113 -10.61 19.92 0.46
N VAL A 114 -11.72 20.35 -0.15
CA VAL A 114 -11.86 20.42 -1.62
C VAL A 114 -10.93 21.46 -2.24
N GLN A 115 -10.62 22.54 -1.52
CA GLN A 115 -9.60 23.52 -1.95
C GLN A 115 -8.18 22.92 -2.07
N LEU A 116 -7.86 21.82 -1.39
CA LEU A 116 -6.58 21.13 -1.59
C LEU A 116 -6.49 20.52 -3.00
N LEU A 117 -7.59 20.02 -3.56
CA LEU A 117 -7.63 19.50 -4.93
C LEU A 117 -7.43 20.61 -5.97
N GLN A 118 -7.99 21.80 -5.71
CA GLN A 118 -7.91 22.99 -6.56
C GLN A 118 -6.51 23.64 -6.61
N SER A 119 -5.59 23.27 -5.72
CA SER A 119 -4.22 23.82 -5.65
C SER A 119 -3.18 22.83 -6.17
N ALA A 120 -2.29 23.26 -7.05
CA ALA A 120 -1.12 22.46 -7.48
C ALA A 120 -0.03 22.34 -6.39
N HIS A 121 -0.08 23.17 -5.34
CA HIS A 121 1.00 23.31 -4.34
C HIS A 121 0.66 22.74 -2.96
N GLU A 122 -0.54 22.19 -2.78
CA GLU A 122 -1.02 21.55 -1.54
C GLU A 122 -1.29 20.06 -1.77
N GLY A 123 -0.85 19.19 -0.87
CA GLY A 123 -1.15 17.76 -0.92
C GLY A 123 -2.56 17.44 -0.45
N VAL A 124 -3.04 16.25 -0.77
CA VAL A 124 -4.32 15.75 -0.23
C VAL A 124 -4.15 15.36 1.24
N ASN A 125 -5.19 15.58 2.04
CA ASN A 125 -5.22 15.16 3.45
C ASN A 125 -5.86 13.78 3.62
N GLU A 126 -5.82 13.25 4.84
CA GLU A 126 -6.42 11.97 5.19
C GLU A 126 -7.92 11.87 4.83
N ARG A 127 -8.67 12.97 4.92
CA ARG A 127 -10.12 12.99 4.67
C ARG A 127 -10.46 12.84 3.19
N LEU A 128 -9.70 13.50 2.30
CA LEU A 128 -9.79 13.27 0.85
C LEU A 128 -9.42 11.83 0.49
N MET A 129 -8.35 11.30 1.07
CA MET A 129 -7.94 9.90 0.84
C MET A 129 -9.02 8.92 1.32
N ALA A 130 -9.61 9.16 2.49
CA ALA A 130 -10.67 8.32 3.05
C ALA A 130 -11.95 8.37 2.20
N PHE A 131 -12.33 9.54 1.70
CA PHE A 131 -13.43 9.70 0.74
C PHE A 131 -13.19 8.86 -0.52
N TYR A 132 -12.00 8.98 -1.12
CA TYR A 132 -11.68 8.24 -2.35
C TYR A 132 -11.67 6.73 -2.12
N TYR A 133 -11.05 6.25 -1.03
CA TYR A 133 -11.04 4.83 -0.66
C TYR A 133 -12.46 4.29 -0.40
N ALA A 134 -13.35 5.07 0.23
CA ALA A 134 -14.75 4.70 0.42
C ALA A 134 -15.53 4.66 -0.92
N TYR A 135 -15.26 5.59 -1.84
CA TYR A 135 -15.83 5.55 -3.20
C TYR A 135 -15.37 4.31 -3.96
N LEU A 136 -14.07 3.97 -3.91
CA LEU A 136 -13.56 2.74 -4.53
C LEU A 136 -14.25 1.50 -3.96
N GLN A 137 -14.31 1.36 -2.64
CA GLN A 137 -14.89 0.18 -1.97
C GLN A 137 -16.40 0.01 -2.18
N HIS A 138 -17.17 1.10 -2.20
CA HIS A 138 -18.64 1.05 -2.10
C HIS A 138 -19.40 1.52 -3.35
N ARG A 139 -18.70 2.12 -4.33
CA ARG A 139 -19.24 2.47 -5.65
C ARG A 139 -18.53 1.72 -6.77
N ARG A 140 -17.23 1.98 -6.99
CA ARG A 140 -16.49 1.54 -8.20
C ARG A 140 -16.25 0.04 -8.23
N TYR A 141 -15.76 -0.53 -7.13
CA TYR A 141 -15.45 -1.96 -6.98
C TYR A 141 -16.42 -2.67 -6.04
N ARG A 142 -17.70 -2.23 -6.02
CA ARG A 142 -18.74 -2.81 -5.16
C ARG A 142 -19.02 -4.28 -5.47
N SER A 143 -18.79 -4.70 -6.71
CA SER A 143 -18.94 -6.09 -7.20
C SER A 143 -17.80 -7.02 -6.81
N GLU A 144 -16.68 -6.50 -6.29
CA GLU A 144 -15.42 -7.22 -6.14
C GLU A 144 -15.22 -7.69 -4.69
N PRO A 145 -15.70 -8.89 -4.29
CA PRO A 145 -15.62 -9.33 -2.90
C PRO A 145 -14.18 -9.53 -2.43
N ASP A 146 -13.24 -9.77 -3.33
CA ASP A 146 -11.83 -10.05 -3.05
C ASP A 146 -10.93 -8.82 -2.92
N LEU A 147 -11.43 -7.64 -3.33
CA LEU A 147 -10.79 -6.34 -3.10
C LEU A 147 -11.19 -5.77 -1.74
N TYR A 148 -10.21 -5.24 -1.00
CA TYR A 148 -10.46 -4.43 0.19
C TYR A 148 -9.59 -3.19 0.27
N PHE A 149 -10.21 -2.03 0.48
CA PHE A 149 -9.55 -0.73 0.58
C PHE A 149 -9.48 -0.30 2.06
N LEU A 150 -8.30 -0.41 2.68
CA LEU A 150 -8.16 -0.11 4.11
C LEU A 150 -8.28 1.41 4.34
N ASN A 151 -9.17 1.80 5.25
CA ASN A 151 -9.38 3.21 5.59
C ASN A 151 -8.06 3.89 6.06
N PRO A 152 -7.70 5.09 5.56
CA PRO A 152 -6.44 5.76 5.90
C PRO A 152 -6.20 5.99 7.40
N ALA A 153 -7.20 6.46 8.15
CA ALA A 153 -7.08 6.68 9.59
C ALA A 153 -6.80 5.38 10.35
N LEU A 154 -7.34 4.25 9.85
CA LEU A 154 -7.08 2.92 10.38
C LEU A 154 -5.67 2.43 10.01
N ALA A 155 -5.26 2.60 8.75
CA ALA A 155 -3.95 2.23 8.25
C ALA A 155 -2.81 2.96 8.99
N ALA A 156 -2.95 4.26 9.22
CA ALA A 156 -1.99 5.06 9.99
C ALA A 156 -1.81 4.58 11.45
N ARG A 157 -2.82 3.90 12.02
CA ARG A 157 -2.77 3.34 13.37
C ARG A 157 -2.23 1.91 13.46
N VAL A 158 -2.10 1.16 12.35
CA VAL A 158 -1.69 -0.26 12.35
C VAL A 158 -0.41 -0.49 13.16
N ARG A 159 0.64 0.32 12.95
CA ARG A 159 1.93 0.22 13.65
C ARG A 159 1.90 0.57 15.14
N HIS A 160 0.76 1.07 15.65
CA HIS A 160 0.54 1.46 17.05
C HIS A 160 -0.48 0.57 17.77
N MET A 161 -1.08 -0.39 17.06
CA MET A 161 -2.05 -1.32 17.63
C MET A 161 -1.34 -2.48 18.33
N ASP A 162 -1.88 -2.91 19.47
CA ASP A 162 -1.48 -4.18 20.07
C ASP A 162 -1.96 -5.38 19.22
N LEU A 163 -1.40 -6.56 19.47
CA LEU A 163 -1.71 -7.75 18.68
C LEU A 163 -3.19 -8.16 18.75
N ARG A 164 -3.89 -7.94 19.88
CA ARG A 164 -5.32 -8.23 20.04
C ARG A 164 -6.17 -7.24 19.24
N GLN A 165 -5.80 -5.96 19.22
CA GLN A 165 -6.41 -4.95 18.36
C GLN A 165 -6.22 -5.28 16.88
N LEU A 166 -5.03 -5.74 16.47
CA LEU A 166 -4.74 -6.17 15.10
C LEU A 166 -5.56 -7.40 14.68
N TRP A 167 -5.67 -8.42 15.53
CA TRP A 167 -6.52 -9.60 15.27
C TRP A 167 -8.00 -9.22 15.12
N ALA A 168 -8.52 -8.36 16.00
CA ALA A 168 -9.89 -7.84 15.87
C ALA A 168 -10.06 -7.05 14.56
N MET A 169 -9.15 -6.12 14.28
CA MET A 169 -9.17 -5.29 13.07
C MET A 169 -9.25 -6.13 11.79
N VAL A 170 -8.45 -7.19 11.69
CA VAL A 170 -8.44 -8.14 10.57
C VAL A 170 -9.69 -9.00 10.52
N ARG A 171 -10.10 -9.61 11.64
CA ARG A 171 -11.26 -10.51 11.72
C ARG A 171 -12.56 -9.79 11.37
N ASP A 172 -12.78 -8.62 11.97
CA ASP A 172 -14.02 -7.84 11.84
C ASP A 172 -14.19 -7.26 10.42
N ARG A 173 -13.14 -7.32 9.59
CA ARG A 173 -13.13 -6.95 8.16
C ARG A 173 -12.91 -8.14 7.22
N ARG A 174 -12.75 -9.34 7.78
CA ARG A 174 -12.48 -10.61 7.08
C ARG A 174 -11.25 -10.53 6.16
N LEU A 175 -10.20 -9.79 6.55
CA LEU A 175 -9.00 -9.55 5.70
C LEU A 175 -8.16 -10.81 5.46
N THR A 176 -8.41 -11.88 6.20
CA THR A 176 -7.90 -13.24 5.94
C THR A 176 -8.48 -13.88 4.68
N GLU A 177 -9.67 -13.47 4.25
CA GLU A 177 -10.41 -14.04 3.11
C GLU A 177 -10.17 -13.26 1.81
N LYS A 178 -9.79 -11.99 1.91
CA LYS A 178 -9.55 -11.09 0.76
C LYS A 178 -8.28 -11.46 0.02
N GLN A 179 -8.35 -11.68 -1.30
CA GLN A 179 -7.15 -11.90 -2.12
C GLN A 179 -6.26 -10.65 -2.16
N PHE A 180 -6.86 -9.46 -2.17
CA PHE A 180 -6.16 -8.20 -2.33
C PHE A 180 -6.59 -7.18 -1.28
N VAL A 181 -5.63 -6.66 -0.51
CA VAL A 181 -5.89 -5.59 0.47
C VAL A 181 -4.97 -4.41 0.18
N LEU A 182 -5.57 -3.28 -0.18
CA LEU A 182 -4.88 -2.03 -0.52
C LEU A 182 -4.80 -1.15 0.75
N VAL A 183 -3.58 -0.98 1.26
CA VAL A 183 -3.27 -0.24 2.48
C VAL A 183 -2.57 1.08 2.11
N PRO A 184 -3.20 2.24 2.33
CA PRO A 184 -2.55 3.54 2.14
C PRO A 184 -1.60 3.81 3.30
N LEU A 185 -0.34 4.09 3.01
CA LEU A 185 0.68 4.46 3.99
C LEU A 185 0.90 5.98 3.96
N CYS A 186 0.98 6.59 5.14
CA CYS A 186 1.26 8.02 5.30
C CYS A 186 2.12 8.26 6.55
N ASN A 187 3.00 9.27 6.50
CA ASN A 187 3.79 9.69 7.65
C ASN A 187 3.11 10.78 8.51
N HIS A 188 2.22 11.60 7.94
CA HIS A 188 1.44 12.63 8.65
C HIS A 188 0.08 12.88 7.99
N PRO A 189 -1.08 12.77 8.67
CA PRO A 189 -2.43 12.91 8.05
C PRO A 189 -2.81 14.28 7.47
N ARG A 190 -1.91 15.27 7.44
CA ARG A 190 -2.11 16.63 6.89
C ARG A 190 -1.69 16.71 5.42
N SER A 191 -1.95 17.85 4.75
CA SER A 191 -1.59 18.11 3.33
C SER A 191 -0.08 18.12 3.03
N ASN A 192 0.78 18.00 4.05
CA ASN A 192 2.24 17.89 3.93
C ASN A 192 2.77 16.47 4.18
N GLY A 193 1.91 15.48 4.40
CA GLY A 193 2.31 14.09 4.50
C GLY A 193 2.69 13.49 3.14
N HIS A 194 3.75 12.69 3.11
CA HIS A 194 4.01 11.82 1.96
C HIS A 194 3.04 10.62 2.00
N TRP A 195 2.64 10.12 0.82
CA TRP A 195 1.70 9.03 0.65
C TRP A 195 2.26 7.93 -0.28
N SER A 196 2.15 6.67 0.12
CA SER A 196 2.57 5.51 -0.68
C SER A 196 1.60 4.33 -0.52
N LEU A 197 1.58 3.37 -1.45
CA LEU A 197 0.68 2.21 -1.42
C LEU A 197 1.39 0.95 -0.92
N LEU A 198 0.74 0.19 -0.04
CA LEU A 198 1.09 -1.20 0.26
C LEU A 198 -0.07 -2.11 -0.15
N LEU A 199 0.12 -2.94 -1.18
CA LEU A 199 -0.80 -3.99 -1.60
C LEU A 199 -0.40 -5.31 -0.94
N ILE A 200 -1.33 -5.96 -0.25
CA ILE A 200 -1.21 -7.38 0.12
C ILE A 200 -1.85 -8.19 -1.01
N SER A 201 -1.12 -9.14 -1.60
CA SER A 201 -1.63 -10.09 -2.59
C SER A 201 -1.46 -11.53 -2.08
N ARG A 202 -2.58 -12.23 -1.86
CA ARG A 202 -2.59 -13.65 -1.47
C ARG A 202 -2.24 -14.60 -2.63
N PRO A 203 -2.75 -14.41 -3.87
CA PRO A 203 -2.38 -15.25 -5.01
C PRO A 203 -0.87 -15.24 -5.28
N ASP A 204 -0.21 -14.10 -5.07
CA ASP A 204 1.24 -13.97 -5.18
C ASP A 204 2.02 -14.47 -3.96
N SER A 205 1.38 -14.56 -2.79
CA SER A 205 2.04 -14.59 -1.48
C SER A 205 3.08 -13.47 -1.32
N LYS A 206 2.68 -12.21 -1.55
CA LYS A 206 3.55 -11.03 -1.49
C LYS A 206 2.87 -9.80 -0.90
N PHE A 207 3.69 -8.92 -0.33
CA PHE A 207 3.38 -7.51 -0.17
C PHE A 207 4.07 -6.74 -1.30
N TYR A 208 3.36 -5.83 -1.98
CA TYR A 208 3.93 -4.93 -2.98
C TYR A 208 3.85 -3.48 -2.49
N HIS A 209 4.98 -2.79 -2.39
CA HIS A 209 5.06 -1.38 -1.97
C HIS A 209 5.35 -0.47 -3.17
N TYR A 210 4.49 0.52 -3.42
CA TYR A 210 4.64 1.50 -4.50
C TYR A 210 4.73 2.91 -3.91
N ASP A 211 5.76 3.66 -4.30
CA ASP A 211 6.13 4.93 -3.68
C ASP A 211 6.70 5.86 -4.76
N SER A 212 6.11 7.05 -4.91
CA SER A 212 6.47 8.01 -5.96
C SER A 212 7.69 8.87 -5.65
N LEU A 213 8.34 8.70 -4.48
CA LEU A 213 9.47 9.51 -4.02
C LEU A 213 10.66 8.62 -3.63
N ASP A 214 11.25 7.96 -4.62
CA ASP A 214 12.49 7.18 -4.51
C ASP A 214 12.42 6.03 -3.47
N ASN A 215 11.21 5.57 -3.14
CA ASN A 215 10.94 4.57 -2.10
C ASN A 215 11.25 5.05 -0.67
N CYS A 216 11.07 6.34 -0.37
CA CYS A 216 11.34 6.92 0.95
C CYS A 216 10.54 6.28 2.10
N HIS A 217 9.35 5.72 1.82
CA HIS A 217 8.54 4.96 2.77
C HIS A 217 8.95 3.48 2.89
N SER A 218 10.04 3.01 2.29
CA SER A 218 10.52 1.62 2.47
C SER A 218 10.57 1.18 3.95
N PRO A 219 11.06 1.98 4.92
CA PRO A 219 11.04 1.60 6.34
C PRO A 219 9.62 1.49 6.94
N LEU A 220 8.69 2.34 6.47
CA LEU A 220 7.28 2.31 6.89
C LEU A 220 6.55 1.09 6.30
N ALA A 221 6.83 0.75 5.03
CA ALA A 221 6.29 -0.42 4.37
C ALA A 221 6.80 -1.73 5.00
N VAL A 222 8.10 -1.81 5.34
CA VAL A 222 8.66 -2.88 6.16
C VAL A 222 7.91 -2.96 7.49
N SER A 223 7.89 -1.87 8.27
CA SER A 223 7.22 -1.86 9.59
C SER A 223 5.77 -2.33 9.53
N VAL A 224 4.97 -1.80 8.61
CA VAL A 224 3.54 -2.16 8.50
C VAL A 224 3.33 -3.58 7.97
N SER A 225 4.14 -4.05 7.01
CA SER A 225 4.04 -5.44 6.53
C SER A 225 4.42 -6.46 7.61
N GLU A 226 5.49 -6.21 8.38
CA GLU A 226 5.88 -7.06 9.52
C GLU A 226 4.79 -7.09 10.61
N THR A 227 4.23 -5.93 10.99
CA THR A 227 3.08 -5.86 11.93
C THR A 227 1.86 -6.65 11.43
N LEU A 228 1.64 -6.71 10.12
CA LEU A 228 0.50 -7.41 9.51
C LEU A 228 0.75 -8.90 9.20
N ARG A 229 1.99 -9.41 9.23
CA ARG A 229 2.28 -10.84 8.97
C ARG A 229 1.46 -11.78 9.84
N ALA A 230 1.49 -11.56 11.15
CA ALA A 230 0.81 -12.41 12.13
C ALA A 230 -0.72 -12.43 11.92
N PRO A 231 -1.44 -11.29 12.00
CA PRO A 231 -2.90 -11.30 11.93
C PRO A 231 -3.45 -11.71 10.55
N LEU A 232 -2.72 -11.49 9.45
CA LEU A 232 -3.14 -11.89 8.10
C LEU A 232 -2.76 -13.32 7.72
N ALA A 233 -2.07 -14.07 8.61
CA ALA A 233 -1.39 -15.34 8.33
C ALA A 233 -0.36 -15.27 7.18
N ALA A 234 0.16 -14.08 6.90
CA ALA A 234 1.03 -13.75 5.77
C ALA A 234 2.53 -13.95 6.06
N TRP A 235 2.89 -14.82 7.01
CA TRP A 235 4.26 -15.03 7.50
C TRP A 235 5.29 -15.22 6.38
N LYS A 236 4.95 -16.00 5.35
CA LYS A 236 5.85 -16.35 4.23
C LYS A 236 5.91 -15.28 3.12
N PHE A 237 5.13 -14.19 3.21
CA PHE A 237 4.97 -13.28 2.08
C PHE A 237 6.22 -12.40 1.88
N ALA A 238 6.78 -12.37 0.68
CA ALA A 238 7.90 -11.47 0.39
C ALA A 238 7.41 -10.02 0.27
N LEU A 239 8.15 -9.05 0.84
CA LEU A 239 7.95 -7.64 0.53
C LEU A 239 8.73 -7.31 -0.75
N VAL A 240 8.06 -6.70 -1.72
CA VAL A 240 8.59 -6.39 -3.05
C VAL A 240 8.34 -4.92 -3.36
N THR A 241 9.40 -4.19 -3.72
CA THR A 241 9.27 -2.83 -4.26
C THR A 241 8.62 -2.90 -5.65
N GLY A 242 7.47 -2.25 -5.81
CA GLY A 242 6.75 -2.09 -7.06
C GLY A 242 7.17 -0.81 -7.78
N ARG A 243 7.50 -0.93 -9.06
CA ARG A 243 7.78 0.22 -9.92
C ARG A 243 6.50 1.00 -10.18
N CYS A 244 6.53 2.29 -9.92
CA CYS A 244 5.48 3.25 -10.24
C CYS A 244 6.10 4.53 -10.84
N LEU A 245 5.26 5.36 -11.47
CA LEU A 245 5.67 6.67 -11.97
C LEU A 245 6.13 7.54 -10.79
N GLN A 246 7.41 7.93 -10.79
CA GLN A 246 7.99 8.82 -9.79
C GLN A 246 7.51 10.25 -10.00
N GLN A 247 7.35 11.00 -8.91
CA GLN A 247 6.94 12.40 -8.94
C GLN A 247 8.16 13.32 -9.06
N GLN A 248 7.98 14.52 -9.63
CA GLN A 248 9.03 15.51 -9.63
C GLN A 248 9.25 16.04 -8.20
N ARG A 249 10.43 15.76 -7.63
CA ARG A 249 10.84 16.29 -6.33
C ARG A 249 10.85 17.82 -6.37
N GLN A 250 10.00 18.44 -5.55
CA GLN A 250 9.99 19.90 -5.37
C GLN A 250 11.21 20.36 -4.58
N PRO A 251 11.74 21.57 -4.84
CA PRO A 251 12.74 22.18 -3.95
C PRO A 251 12.13 22.38 -2.56
N ALA A 252 12.97 22.30 -1.52
CA ALA A 252 12.54 22.55 -0.15
C ALA A 252 11.98 23.98 0.00
N GLY A 253 10.91 24.13 0.79
CA GLY A 253 10.31 25.44 1.07
C GLY A 253 11.26 26.35 1.85
N LYS A 254 10.86 27.62 2.02
CA LYS A 254 11.63 28.66 2.75
C LYS A 254 12.01 28.29 4.20
N GLU A 255 11.39 27.26 4.77
CA GLU A 255 11.63 26.75 6.13
C GLU A 255 12.31 25.36 6.13
N GLY A 256 12.89 24.93 5.00
CA GLY A 256 13.47 23.59 4.85
C GLY A 256 12.45 22.46 4.75
N SER A 257 11.15 22.75 4.86
CA SER A 257 10.08 21.77 4.73
C SER A 257 9.96 21.24 3.29
N SER A 258 10.17 19.93 3.14
CA SER A 258 9.91 19.21 1.88
C SER A 258 8.40 19.16 1.65
N ARG A 259 7.88 20.04 0.78
CA ARG A 259 6.47 19.99 0.36
C ARG A 259 6.28 18.87 -0.65
N ASP A 260 5.37 17.95 -0.34
CA ASP A 260 4.95 16.88 -1.23
C ASP A 260 3.47 17.01 -1.61
N PRO A 261 3.13 17.85 -2.62
CA PRO A 261 1.75 18.02 -3.07
C PRO A 261 1.29 16.94 -4.06
N ALA A 262 2.17 15.99 -4.43
CA ALA A 262 1.96 15.07 -5.54
C ALA A 262 1.70 13.63 -5.09
N SER A 263 2.36 13.15 -4.05
CA SER A 263 2.33 11.73 -3.64
C SER A 263 0.94 11.18 -3.36
N GLY A 264 0.06 11.98 -2.75
CA GLY A 264 -1.33 11.57 -2.54
C GLY A 264 -2.11 11.38 -3.84
N ILE A 265 -1.78 12.13 -4.91
CA ILE A 265 -2.37 11.94 -6.24
C ILE A 265 -1.77 10.70 -6.92
N HIS A 266 -0.44 10.51 -6.84
CA HIS A 266 0.21 9.29 -7.33
C HIS A 266 -0.34 8.03 -6.63
N LEU A 267 -0.59 8.09 -5.31
CA LEU A 267 -1.26 7.03 -4.54
C LEU A 267 -2.68 6.78 -5.07
N MET A 268 -3.51 7.82 -5.21
CA MET A 268 -4.89 7.65 -5.70
C MET A 268 -4.92 6.99 -7.09
N CYS A 269 -4.07 7.42 -8.03
CA CYS A 269 -3.95 6.79 -9.34
C CYS A 269 -3.44 5.34 -9.26
N MET A 270 -2.40 5.07 -8.47
CA MET A 270 -1.83 3.71 -8.37
C MET A 270 -2.78 2.74 -7.67
N THR A 271 -3.54 3.19 -6.68
CA THR A 271 -4.59 2.39 -6.03
C THR A 271 -5.67 1.95 -7.02
N ASP A 272 -6.09 2.82 -7.94
CA ASP A 272 -7.09 2.46 -8.95
C ASP A 272 -6.52 1.55 -10.05
N HIS A 273 -5.30 1.84 -10.54
CA HIS A 273 -4.59 0.98 -11.50
C HIS A 273 -4.30 -0.41 -10.96
N VAL A 274 -3.90 -0.52 -9.69
CA VAL A 274 -3.72 -1.80 -9.01
C VAL A 274 -5.05 -2.55 -8.92
N ALA A 275 -6.14 -1.89 -8.50
CA ALA A 275 -7.44 -2.53 -8.36
C ALA A 275 -7.97 -3.06 -9.71
N ASP A 276 -7.97 -2.23 -10.75
CA ASP A 276 -8.36 -2.59 -12.12
C ASP A 276 -7.48 -3.71 -12.71
N TYR A 277 -6.18 -3.72 -12.43
CA TYR A 277 -5.29 -4.80 -12.83
C TYR A 277 -5.61 -6.12 -12.10
N VAL A 278 -5.68 -6.13 -10.77
CA VAL A 278 -5.84 -7.38 -10.01
C VAL A 278 -7.22 -8.00 -10.16
N THR A 279 -8.29 -7.20 -10.32
CA THR A 279 -9.64 -7.71 -10.65
C THR A 279 -9.66 -8.39 -12.02
N ARG A 280 -8.98 -7.84 -13.04
CA ARG A 280 -8.92 -8.49 -14.38
C ARG A 280 -7.98 -9.69 -14.45
N CYS A 281 -6.87 -9.65 -13.71
CA CYS A 281 -5.79 -10.62 -13.88
C CYS A 281 -5.76 -11.74 -12.82
N GLY A 282 -6.35 -11.55 -11.64
CA GLY A 282 -6.30 -12.52 -10.54
C GLY A 282 -4.95 -12.61 -9.82
N TYR A 283 -3.97 -11.78 -10.18
CA TYR A 283 -2.67 -11.63 -9.53
C TYR A 283 -2.18 -10.18 -9.66
N ALA A 284 -1.13 -9.80 -8.94
CA ALA A 284 -0.53 -8.47 -8.99
C ALA A 284 0.89 -8.49 -9.59
N THR A 285 1.33 -7.36 -10.14
CA THR A 285 2.65 -7.20 -10.78
C THR A 285 3.41 -6.03 -10.16
N SER A 286 4.71 -6.20 -9.89
CA SER A 286 5.60 -5.14 -9.38
C SER A 286 5.95 -4.06 -10.42
N SER A 287 5.13 -3.89 -11.45
CA SER A 287 5.43 -3.01 -12.59
C SER A 287 4.16 -2.56 -13.31
N LEU A 288 3.47 -1.57 -12.73
CA LEU A 288 2.35 -0.88 -13.39
C LEU A 288 2.81 0.50 -13.87
N LEU A 289 2.55 0.79 -15.15
CA LEU A 289 2.89 2.06 -15.78
C LEU A 289 1.65 2.95 -15.86
N ILE A 290 1.66 4.04 -15.10
CA ILE A 290 0.62 5.08 -15.16
C ILE A 290 1.14 6.19 -16.09
N ALA A 291 0.32 6.65 -17.03
CA ALA A 291 0.66 7.77 -17.88
C ALA A 291 0.67 9.09 -17.10
N VAL A 292 1.59 10.00 -17.41
CA VAL A 292 1.73 11.31 -16.75
C VAL A 292 0.42 12.11 -16.80
N ASP A 293 -0.28 12.06 -17.93
CA ASP A 293 -1.55 12.75 -18.15
C ASP A 293 -2.64 12.30 -17.18
N GLN A 294 -2.61 11.05 -16.73
CA GLN A 294 -3.57 10.52 -15.76
C GLN A 294 -3.30 11.04 -14.35
N ILE A 295 -2.02 11.23 -13.97
CA ILE A 295 -1.64 11.93 -12.73
C ILE A 295 -2.11 13.38 -12.78
N ALA A 296 -1.88 14.06 -13.91
CA ALA A 296 -2.25 15.46 -14.10
C ALA A 296 -3.78 15.67 -14.05
N ALA A 297 -4.55 14.82 -14.74
CA ALA A 297 -6.00 14.89 -14.80
C ALA A 297 -6.69 14.49 -13.47
N MET A 298 -6.04 13.71 -12.61
CA MET A 298 -6.68 13.12 -11.42
C MET A 298 -7.27 14.16 -10.45
N ARG A 299 -6.66 15.34 -10.33
CA ARG A 299 -7.23 16.44 -9.51
C ARG A 299 -8.56 16.95 -10.07
N THR A 300 -8.69 17.01 -11.39
CA THR A 300 -9.94 17.33 -12.09
C THR A 300 -10.96 16.21 -11.91
N HIS A 301 -10.56 14.95 -12.15
CA HIS A 301 -11.44 13.79 -11.96
C HIS A 301 -12.01 13.69 -10.54
N LEU A 302 -11.24 14.06 -9.51
CA LEU A 302 -11.70 14.09 -8.12
C LEU A 302 -12.72 15.22 -7.85
N LEU A 303 -12.58 16.37 -8.50
CA LEU A 303 -13.55 17.47 -8.42
C LEU A 303 -14.85 17.13 -9.17
N GLU A 304 -14.74 16.53 -10.36
CA GLU A 304 -15.87 16.00 -11.14
C GLU A 304 -16.59 14.87 -10.41
N LEU A 305 -15.84 13.98 -9.75
CA LEU A 305 -16.40 12.93 -8.90
C LEU A 305 -17.20 13.53 -7.73
N ILE A 306 -16.68 14.56 -7.05
CA ILE A 306 -17.38 15.26 -5.98
C ILE A 306 -18.69 15.88 -6.49
N LEU A 307 -18.67 16.56 -7.64
CA LEU A 307 -19.87 17.09 -8.31
C LEU A 307 -20.88 15.99 -8.65
N SER A 308 -20.42 14.87 -9.24
CA SER A 308 -21.28 13.74 -9.65
C SER A 308 -21.98 13.04 -8.47
N LEU A 309 -21.46 13.22 -7.26
CA LEU A 309 -22.03 12.70 -6.01
C LEU A 309 -22.93 13.73 -5.29
N GLY A 310 -23.25 14.86 -5.93
CA GLY A 310 -24.08 15.94 -5.37
C GLY A 310 -23.30 16.91 -4.46
N GLY A 311 -21.97 16.94 -4.57
CA GLY A 311 -21.11 17.83 -3.80
C GLY A 311 -20.99 19.23 -4.41
N ASN A 312 -20.96 20.24 -3.56
CA ASN A 312 -20.76 21.64 -3.95
C ASN A 312 -19.26 22.00 -3.90
N LEU A 313 -18.74 22.60 -4.96
CA LEU A 313 -17.34 23.04 -4.99
C LEU A 313 -17.20 24.46 -4.44
N PRO A 314 -16.18 24.75 -3.60
CA PRO A 314 -15.83 26.11 -3.22
C PRO A 314 -15.33 26.91 -4.43
N SER A 315 -15.53 28.23 -4.39
CA SER A 315 -14.78 29.16 -5.23
C SER A 315 -13.28 28.90 -5.09
N LYS A 316 -12.57 28.84 -6.24
CA LYS A 316 -11.10 28.78 -6.26
C LYS A 316 -10.55 29.97 -5.47
N ARG A 317 -9.53 29.73 -4.64
CA ARG A 317 -8.78 30.85 -4.05
C ARG A 317 -8.09 31.62 -5.18
N GLY A 318 -8.07 32.95 -5.09
CA GLY A 318 -7.10 33.73 -5.85
C GLY A 318 -5.68 33.33 -5.45
N HIS A 319 -4.77 33.36 -6.42
CA HIS A 319 -3.34 33.15 -6.23
C HIS A 319 -2.62 34.50 -6.15
#